data_AF-A0A2X3JTJ1-F1
#
_entry.id   AF-A0A2X3JTJ1-F1
#
_cell.length_a   1.000
_cell.length_b   1.000
_cell.length_c   1.000
_cell.angle_alpha   90.00
_cell.angle_beta   90.00
_cell.angle_gamma   90.00
#
_symmetry.space_group_name_H-M   'P 1'
#
loop_
_entity.id
_entity.type
_entity.pdbx_description
1 polymer ?
#
loop_
_entity_poly.entity_id
_entity_poly.type
_entity_poly.pdbx_seq_one_letter_code
_entity_poly.pdbx_strand_id
1 'polypeptide(L)'
;MWSITSDGKNKAVKFPWDDGMKVENMEQYYDKIAFSDWTNSLSKTPMLKAQHPEYETWTAGIHGKNNVTCIDCHMPKVQNAEGKLYTDHKIGNPFDNFAQTWCELPYPGQSCLAKSGRGT
;
A
#
# COMPACT_ATOMS: atom_id res chain seq x y z
N MET A 1 -8.70 1.73 -0.13
CA MET A 1 -9.52 1.05 0.89
C MET A 1 -10.25 -0.04 0.17
N TRP A 2 -9.77 -1.28 0.23
CA TRP A 2 -10.67 -2.37 -0.10
C TRP A 2 -11.75 -2.32 0.96
N SER A 3 -13.00 -2.31 0.56
CA SER A 3 -13.87 -3.28 1.19
C SER A 3 -13.89 -4.42 0.19
N ILE A 4 -13.74 -5.67 0.63
CA ILE A 4 -14.14 -6.80 -0.22
C ILE A 4 -15.65 -6.64 -0.29
N THR A 5 -16.08 -5.79 -1.21
CA THR A 5 -17.47 -5.63 -1.53
C THR A 5 -17.84 -6.98 -2.07
N SER A 6 -18.58 -7.73 -1.26
CA SER A 6 -19.24 -8.92 -1.70
C SER A 6 -20.42 -8.47 -2.55
N ASP A 7 -20.13 -7.87 -3.71
CA ASP A 7 -21.15 -7.26 -4.55
C ASP A 7 -21.96 -8.35 -5.28
N GLY A 8 -23.27 -8.15 -5.34
CA GLY A 8 -24.23 -9.07 -5.90
C GLY A 8 -24.42 -10.39 -5.14
N LYS A 9 -25.24 -11.27 -5.71
CA LYS A 9 -25.61 -12.58 -5.11
C LYS A 9 -24.41 -13.50 -4.90
N ASN A 10 -23.38 -13.36 -5.73
CA ASN A 10 -22.20 -14.22 -5.73
C ASN A 10 -21.06 -13.71 -4.86
N LYS A 11 -21.21 -12.54 -4.23
CA LYS A 11 -20.19 -11.97 -3.34
C LYS A 11 -18.80 -11.87 -4.00
N ALA A 12 -18.78 -11.41 -5.25
CA ALA A 12 -17.54 -11.31 -6.02
C ALA A 12 -16.68 -10.16 -5.50
N VAL A 13 -15.35 -10.35 -5.42
CA VAL A 13 -14.43 -9.30 -5.01
C VAL A 13 -14.47 -8.15 -6.02
N LYS A 14 -14.80 -6.94 -5.55
CA LYS A 14 -14.72 -5.71 -6.34
C LYS A 14 -13.99 -4.61 -5.57
N PHE A 15 -13.09 -3.90 -6.26
CA PHE A 15 -12.43 -2.72 -5.72
C PHE A 15 -13.30 -1.47 -5.97
N PRO A 16 -13.54 -0.62 -4.95
CA PRO A 16 -14.44 0.54 -5.06
C PRO A 16 -13.75 1.74 -5.72
N TRP A 17 -13.13 1.55 -6.87
CA TRP A 17 -12.29 2.58 -7.52
C TRP A 17 -12.98 3.27 -8.70
N ASP A 18 -14.26 2.98 -8.94
CA ASP A 18 -15.04 3.51 -10.06
C ASP A 18 -15.04 5.06 -10.08
N ASP A 19 -15.08 5.69 -8.90
CA ASP A 19 -15.02 7.15 -8.72
C ASP A 19 -13.61 7.65 -8.31
N GLY A 20 -12.63 6.76 -8.22
CA GLY A 20 -11.22 7.04 -7.87
C GLY A 20 -10.78 6.48 -6.52
N MET A 21 -9.49 6.69 -6.19
CA MET A 21 -8.82 6.00 -5.06
C MET A 21 -8.66 6.83 -3.78
N LYS A 22 -9.22 8.04 -3.72
CA LYS A 22 -9.26 8.83 -2.47
C LYS A 22 -10.37 8.34 -1.55
N VAL A 23 -10.24 8.60 -0.25
CA VAL A 23 -11.24 8.18 0.74
C VAL A 23 -12.60 8.80 0.45
N GLU A 24 -12.64 10.09 0.06
CA GLU A 24 -13.87 10.81 -0.27
C GLU A 24 -14.58 10.20 -1.49
N ASN A 25 -13.80 9.75 -2.47
CA ASN A 25 -14.35 9.11 -3.68
C ASN A 25 -14.99 7.76 -3.35
N MET A 26 -14.35 6.96 -2.48
CA MET A 26 -14.88 5.67 -2.06
C MET A 26 -16.10 5.83 -1.15
N GLU A 27 -16.12 6.82 -0.26
CA GLU A 27 -17.28 7.15 0.56
C GLU A 27 -18.49 7.49 -0.33
N GLN A 28 -18.30 8.40 -1.29
CA GLN A 28 -19.34 8.77 -2.26
C GLN A 28 -19.83 7.56 -3.09
N TYR A 29 -18.90 6.69 -3.52
CA TYR A 29 -19.23 5.47 -4.25
C TYR A 29 -20.16 4.57 -3.42
N TYR A 30 -19.82 4.32 -2.16
CA TYR A 30 -20.62 3.47 -1.28
C TYR A 30 -21.99 4.04 -0.92
N ASP A 31 -22.05 5.35 -0.68
CA ASP A 31 -23.30 6.05 -0.41
C ASP A 31 -24.25 6.00 -1.62
N LYS A 32 -23.71 6.17 -2.84
CA LYS A 32 -24.49 6.13 -4.09
C LYS A 32 -25.16 4.78 -4.33
N ILE A 33 -24.51 3.68 -3.94
CA ILE A 33 -25.06 2.32 -4.07
C ILE A 33 -25.78 1.85 -2.80
N ALA A 34 -25.88 2.71 -1.78
CA ALA A 34 -26.45 2.40 -0.47
C ALA A 34 -25.88 1.10 0.15
N PHE A 35 -24.57 0.89 0.01
CA PHE A 35 -23.91 -0.32 0.48
C PHE A 35 -23.54 -0.20 1.97
N SER A 36 -23.63 -1.32 2.68
CA SER A 36 -23.12 -1.45 4.04
C SER A 36 -22.60 -2.86 4.26
N ASP A 37 -21.45 -2.97 4.90
CA ASP A 37 -20.84 -4.25 5.25
C ASP A 37 -21.56 -4.90 6.45
N TRP A 38 -21.93 -4.09 7.46
CA TRP A 38 -22.71 -4.54 8.61
C TRP A 38 -23.44 -3.39 9.30
N THR A 39 -24.52 -3.71 10.01
CA THR A 39 -25.16 -2.79 10.95
C THR A 39 -24.47 -2.89 12.31
N ASN A 40 -23.99 -1.77 12.84
CA ASN A 40 -23.40 -1.72 14.17
C ASN A 40 -24.43 -2.18 15.22
N SER A 41 -24.07 -3.16 16.05
CA SER A 41 -24.99 -3.77 17.02
C SER A 41 -25.43 -2.81 18.13
N LEU A 42 -24.64 -1.77 18.42
CA LEU A 42 -24.90 -0.79 19.46
C LEU A 42 -25.66 0.42 18.89
N SER A 43 -25.05 1.14 17.94
CA SER A 43 -25.59 2.40 17.41
C SER A 43 -26.65 2.20 16.33
N LYS A 44 -26.80 0.99 15.80
CA LYS A 44 -27.65 0.66 14.64
C LYS A 44 -27.25 1.36 13.34
N THR A 45 -26.06 1.97 13.31
CA THR A 45 -25.52 2.65 12.12
C THR A 45 -25.09 1.62 11.06
N PRO A 46 -25.42 1.82 9.77
CA PRO A 46 -24.83 1.04 8.69
C PRO A 46 -23.34 1.42 8.53
N MET A 47 -22.46 0.45 8.63
CA MET A 47 -21.00 0.65 8.63
C MET A 47 -20.37 0.17 7.32
N LEU A 48 -19.22 0.78 7.01
CA LEU A 48 -18.28 0.36 5.96
C LEU A 48 -17.00 -0.14 6.62
N LYS A 49 -16.41 -1.22 6.11
CA LYS A 49 -15.17 -1.78 6.65
C LYS A 49 -13.99 -1.32 5.81
N ALA A 50 -13.17 -0.46 6.40
CA ALA A 50 -11.86 -0.09 5.87
C ALA A 50 -10.84 -1.19 6.11
N GLN A 51 -9.93 -1.36 5.17
CA GLN A 51 -9.28 -2.63 5.02
C GLN A 51 -8.05 -2.40 4.11
N HIS A 52 -6.89 -2.91 4.59
CA HIS A 52 -5.50 -2.77 4.08
C HIS A 52 -5.35 -2.01 2.74
N PRO A 53 -5.41 -0.66 2.76
CA PRO A 53 -5.46 0.18 1.57
C PRO A 53 -4.06 0.52 1.04
N GLU A 54 -3.14 -0.44 1.00
CA GLU A 54 -1.72 -0.14 0.73
C GLU A 54 -1.53 0.51 -0.64
N TYR A 55 -2.18 0.00 -1.68
CA TYR A 55 -2.01 0.55 -3.04
C TYR A 55 -2.53 1.98 -3.14
N GLU A 56 -3.70 2.26 -2.58
CA GLU A 56 -4.32 3.58 -2.67
C GLU A 56 -3.58 4.62 -1.82
N THR A 57 -3.14 4.23 -0.61
CA THR A 57 -2.34 5.10 0.25
C THR A 57 -0.91 5.28 -0.26
N TRP A 58 -0.29 4.25 -0.84
CA TRP A 58 1.01 4.33 -1.53
C TRP A 58 0.94 5.32 -2.69
N THR A 59 -0.10 5.23 -3.54
CA THR A 59 -0.30 6.12 -4.68
C THR A 59 -0.40 7.59 -4.25
N ALA A 60 -1.02 7.86 -3.10
CA ALA A 60 -1.13 9.20 -2.53
C ALA A 60 0.17 9.71 -1.86
N GLY A 61 1.03 8.78 -1.41
CA GLY A 61 2.29 9.05 -0.71
C GLY A 61 3.40 9.58 -1.62
N ILE A 62 4.46 10.12 -1.02
CA ILE A 62 5.58 10.70 -1.77
C ILE A 62 6.36 9.64 -2.59
N HIS A 63 6.48 8.43 -2.06
CA HIS A 63 7.14 7.32 -2.77
C HIS A 63 6.35 6.92 -4.02
N GLY A 64 5.04 6.71 -3.92
CA GLY A 64 4.20 6.41 -5.08
C GLY A 64 4.12 7.56 -6.08
N LYS A 65 4.08 8.82 -5.62
CA LYS A 65 4.17 10.01 -6.48
C LYS A 65 5.47 10.09 -7.27
N ASN A 66 6.57 9.55 -6.74
CA ASN A 66 7.86 9.45 -7.43
C ASN A 66 8.07 8.08 -8.09
N ASN A 67 7.01 7.26 -8.19
CA ASN A 67 7.03 5.94 -8.80
C ASN A 67 8.06 4.97 -8.18
N VAL A 68 8.41 5.16 -6.90
CA VAL A 68 9.14 4.16 -6.12
C VAL A 68 8.15 3.04 -5.80
N THR A 69 8.39 1.87 -6.37
CA THR A 69 7.45 0.74 -6.36
C THR A 69 7.53 -0.03 -5.06
N CYS A 70 6.52 -0.87 -4.79
CA CYS A 70 6.53 -1.79 -3.65
C CYS A 70 7.77 -2.71 -3.66
N ILE A 71 8.22 -3.09 -4.85
CA ILE A 71 9.34 -4.02 -5.08
C ILE A 71 10.67 -3.38 -4.67
N ASP A 72 10.84 -2.08 -4.89
CA ASP A 72 12.09 -1.37 -4.58
C ASP A 72 12.44 -1.38 -3.08
N CYS A 73 11.45 -1.62 -2.21
CA CYS A 73 11.63 -1.78 -0.77
C CYS A 73 11.43 -3.22 -0.29
N HIS A 74 10.38 -3.90 -0.75
CA HIS A 74 9.99 -5.22 -0.20
C HIS A 74 10.58 -6.42 -0.95
N MET A 75 11.16 -6.20 -2.14
CA MET A 75 11.71 -7.24 -3.00
C MET A 75 12.99 -6.74 -3.69
N PRO A 76 14.03 -6.38 -2.92
CA PRO A 76 15.25 -5.81 -3.48
C PRO A 76 15.97 -6.80 -4.42
N LYS A 77 16.82 -6.27 -5.29
CA LYS A 77 17.75 -7.09 -6.09
C LYS A 77 18.96 -7.45 -5.24
N VAL A 78 19.23 -8.75 -5.10
CA VAL A 78 20.28 -9.28 -4.23
C VAL A 78 21.15 -10.27 -5.01
N GLN A 79 22.37 -10.56 -4.56
CA GLN A 79 23.28 -11.49 -5.22
C GLN A 79 23.35 -12.82 -4.46
N ASN A 80 23.39 -13.93 -5.18
CA ASN A 80 23.65 -15.24 -4.59
C ASN A 80 25.16 -15.47 -4.39
N ALA A 81 25.54 -16.63 -3.85
CA ALA A 81 26.95 -16.96 -3.61
C ALA A 81 27.79 -16.98 -4.91
N GLU A 82 27.16 -17.23 -6.05
CA GLU A 82 27.79 -17.21 -7.38
C GLU A 82 27.80 -15.82 -8.04
N GLY A 83 27.36 -14.76 -7.33
CA GLY A 83 27.32 -13.38 -7.85
C GLY A 83 26.18 -13.08 -8.84
N LYS A 84 25.25 -14.01 -9.04
CA LYS A 84 24.08 -13.81 -9.90
C LYS A 84 23.03 -12.97 -9.18
N LEU A 85 22.59 -11.90 -9.83
CA LEU A 85 21.48 -11.06 -9.37
C LEU A 85 20.14 -11.81 -9.45
N TYR A 86 19.37 -11.75 -8.38
CA TYR A 86 17.99 -12.23 -8.31
C TYR A 86 17.12 -11.27 -7.49
N THR A 87 15.81 -11.38 -7.62
CA THR A 87 14.88 -10.62 -6.77
C THR A 87 14.69 -11.38 -5.46
N ASP A 88 14.87 -10.72 -4.32
CA ASP A 88 14.52 -11.33 -3.03
C ASP A 88 12.99 -11.51 -2.95
N HIS A 89 12.57 -12.74 -2.68
CA HIS A 89 11.16 -13.11 -2.53
C HIS A 89 10.77 -13.29 -1.06
N LYS A 90 11.67 -13.03 -0.10
CA LYS A 90 11.35 -12.93 1.32
C LYS A 90 10.68 -11.59 1.61
N ILE A 91 9.45 -11.43 1.11
CA ILE A 91 8.64 -10.22 1.29
C ILE A 91 8.40 -10.02 2.79
N GLY A 92 8.90 -8.92 3.33
CA GLY A 92 8.85 -8.64 4.75
C GLY A 92 9.17 -7.19 5.06
N ASN A 93 9.75 -6.96 6.23
CA ASN A 93 10.16 -5.63 6.64
C ASN A 93 11.37 -5.17 5.81
N PRO A 94 11.28 -4.06 5.04
CA PRO A 94 12.41 -3.54 4.26
C PRO A 94 13.65 -3.21 5.12
N PHE A 95 13.48 -2.91 6.41
CA PHE A 95 14.59 -2.62 7.31
C PHE A 95 15.48 -3.84 7.62
N ASP A 96 14.99 -5.07 7.41
CA ASP A 96 15.79 -6.28 7.61
C ASP A 96 16.97 -6.37 6.60
N ASN A 97 16.86 -5.67 5.47
CA ASN A 97 17.86 -5.65 4.40
C ASN A 97 18.07 -4.23 3.87
N PHE A 98 18.25 -3.28 4.80
CA PHE A 98 18.30 -1.84 4.51
C PHE A 98 19.25 -1.47 3.35
N ALA A 99 20.45 -2.07 3.33
CA ALA A 99 21.50 -1.83 2.33
C ALA A 99 21.14 -2.16 0.88
N GLN A 100 20.09 -2.96 0.67
CA GLN A 100 19.69 -3.40 -0.67
C GLN A 100 18.36 -2.78 -1.11
N THR A 101 17.69 -2.03 -0.22
CA THR A 101 16.46 -1.29 -0.54
C THR A 101 16.77 0.04 -1.22
N TRP A 102 15.77 0.63 -1.91
CA TRP A 102 15.85 1.96 -2.53
C TRP A 102 16.51 3.03 -1.64
N CYS A 103 16.34 2.90 -0.33
CA CYS A 103 16.82 3.84 0.66
C CYS A 103 18.37 3.96 0.75
N GLU A 104 19.13 2.97 0.28
CA GLU A 104 20.61 2.99 0.25
C GLU A 104 21.21 2.70 -1.12
N LEU A 105 20.39 2.46 -2.16
CA LEU A 105 20.90 2.33 -3.53
C LEU A 105 21.68 3.60 -3.93
N PRO A 106 22.77 3.47 -4.70
CA PRO A 106 23.67 4.58 -5.06
C PRO A 106 23.02 5.51 -6.09
N TYR A 107 21.94 6.18 -5.72
CA TYR A 107 21.51 7.41 -6.34
C TYR A 107 22.25 8.57 -5.67
N PRO A 108 22.87 9.48 -6.43
CA PRO A 108 23.60 10.60 -5.84
C PRO A 108 22.64 11.47 -5.01
N GLY A 109 22.76 11.42 -3.69
CA GLY A 109 22.20 12.42 -2.76
C GLY A 109 20.96 12.05 -1.95
N GLN A 110 20.51 10.79 -1.88
CA GLN A 110 19.37 10.42 -1.03
C GLN A 110 19.53 9.05 -0.37
N SER A 111 20.47 8.91 0.58
CA SER A 111 20.19 7.93 1.65
C SER A 111 19.06 8.51 2.51
N CYS A 112 18.03 7.74 2.85
CA CYS A 112 16.95 8.31 3.69
C CYS A 112 17.46 8.76 5.07
N LEU A 113 18.59 8.18 5.52
CA LEU A 113 19.29 8.57 6.75
C LEU A 113 20.03 9.92 6.63
N ALA A 114 20.49 10.32 5.44
CA ALA A 114 21.13 11.63 5.25
C ALA A 114 20.13 12.80 5.42
N LYS A 115 18.83 12.56 5.26
CA LYS A 115 17.78 13.57 5.49
C LYS A 115 17.27 13.64 6.93
N SER A 116 17.58 12.65 7.78
CA SER A 116 17.06 12.61 9.15
C SER A 116 17.90 13.35 10.19
N GLY A 117 18.92 14.11 9.77
CA GLY A 117 19.52 15.21 10.54
C GLY A 117 19.56 15.03 12.06
N ARG A 118 20.02 13.88 12.55
CA ARG A 118 20.43 13.73 13.95
C ARG A 118 21.90 14.09 14.00
N GLY A 119 22.14 15.40 13.91
CA GLY A 119 23.41 15.97 14.36
C GLY A 119 23.51 15.73 15.86
N THR A 120 24.67 15.19 16.26
CA THR A 120 25.24 15.18 17.62
C THR A 120 24.32 14.79 18.77
#